data_AF-A0AAV5UMK9-F1
#
_entry.id   AF-A0AAV5UMK9-F1
#
_cell.length_a   1.000
_cell.length_b   1.000
_cell.length_c   1.000
_cell.angle_alpha   90.00
_cell.angle_beta   90.00
_cell.angle_gamma   90.00
#
_symmetry.space_group_name_H-M   'P 1'
#
loop_
_entity.id
_entity.type
_entity.pdbx_description
1 polymer ?
#
loop_
_entity_poly.entity_id
_entity_poly.type
_entity_poly.pdbx_seq_one_letter_code
_entity_poly.pdbx_strand_id
1 'polypeptide(L)'
;LIRCFRHRIQPWYFSPYPQQLTSLPVIYVCEFCLKYIKSPTCLRRHMSKCDQKHPPGNEIYRKDNTSFFEIDGRKNKSYSHNLCLLAKLFLDHKVLDFDDPFLFYVLTERDDRGFHIVGFFSKAKETVEENNVACLLVLPPCQKKGYGRLLIEFSYELSKCEGKMGSPEKPLSDLGLIYR
;
A
#
# COMPACT_ATOMS: atom_id res chain seq x y z
N LEU A 1 -4.84 -17.77 -2.99
CA LEU A 1 -5.72 -16.64 -2.62
C LEU A 1 -5.06 -15.79 -1.52
N ILE A 2 -5.42 -14.52 -1.39
CA ILE A 2 -5.09 -13.73 -0.19
C ILE A 2 -6.37 -13.39 0.56
N ARG A 3 -6.32 -13.42 1.90
CA ARG A 3 -7.38 -12.88 2.75
C ARG A 3 -6.85 -11.65 3.47
N CYS A 4 -7.33 -10.49 3.06
CA CYS A 4 -7.02 -9.20 3.67
C CYS A 4 -8.34 -8.54 4.07
N PHE A 5 -8.39 -7.93 5.25
CA PHE A 5 -9.64 -7.40 5.83
C PHE A 5 -10.73 -8.49 5.93
N ARG A 6 -11.95 -8.16 5.49
CA ARG A 6 -13.10 -9.05 5.35
C ARG A 6 -13.18 -9.72 3.96
N HIS A 7 -12.22 -9.46 3.07
CA HIS A 7 -12.27 -9.91 1.68
C HIS A 7 -11.32 -11.08 1.41
N ARG A 8 -11.78 -12.02 0.58
CA ARG A 8 -10.91 -12.99 -0.10
C ARG A 8 -10.67 -12.46 -1.50
N ILE A 9 -9.41 -12.22 -1.85
CA ILE A 9 -9.01 -11.58 -3.09
C ILE A 9 -8.13 -12.55 -3.87
N GLN A 10 -8.43 -12.71 -5.15
CA GLN A 10 -7.60 -13.46 -6.07
C GLN A 10 -6.47 -12.54 -6.56
N PRO A 11 -5.19 -12.92 -6.38
CA PRO A 11 -4.07 -12.21 -6.97
C PRO A 11 -4.18 -12.16 -8.49
N TRP A 12 -3.69 -11.08 -9.08
CA TRP A 12 -3.57 -10.94 -10.54
C TRP A 12 -2.20 -11.41 -11.02
N TYR A 13 -1.18 -11.20 -10.19
CA TYR A 13 0.21 -11.51 -10.51
C TYR A 13 0.88 -12.30 -9.37
N PHE A 14 2.02 -12.90 -9.71
CA PHE A 14 2.89 -13.52 -8.71
C PHE A 14 3.53 -12.47 -7.81
N SER A 15 3.60 -12.78 -6.52
CA SER A 15 4.39 -12.05 -5.52
C SER A 15 5.24 -13.04 -4.72
N PRO A 16 6.53 -12.77 -4.47
CA PRO A 16 7.47 -13.69 -3.85
C PRO A 16 7.30 -13.74 -2.32
N TYR A 17 6.12 -14.15 -1.86
CA TYR A 17 5.96 -14.55 -0.46
C TYR A 17 6.84 -15.78 -0.15
N PRO A 18 7.22 -16.00 1.12
CA PRO A 18 7.98 -17.18 1.53
C PRO A 18 7.38 -18.48 0.99
N GLN A 19 8.23 -19.40 0.52
CA GLN A 19 7.81 -20.62 -0.18
C GLN A 19 6.84 -21.49 0.65
N GLN A 20 6.97 -21.48 1.98
CA GLN A 20 6.07 -22.24 2.87
C GLN A 20 4.64 -21.68 2.88
N LEU A 21 4.43 -20.44 2.40
CA LEU A 21 3.13 -19.79 2.31
C LEU A 21 2.56 -19.87 0.90
N THR A 22 3.39 -19.91 -0.14
CA THR A 22 2.92 -19.99 -1.54
C THR A 22 2.29 -21.34 -1.87
N SER A 23 2.63 -22.41 -1.13
CA SER A 23 1.97 -23.71 -1.22
C SER A 23 0.59 -23.75 -0.53
N LEU A 24 0.23 -22.74 0.25
CA LEU A 24 -1.05 -22.70 0.95
C LEU A 24 -2.17 -22.18 0.03
N PRO A 25 -3.41 -22.68 0.19
CA PRO A 25 -4.54 -22.20 -0.61
C PRO A 25 -4.85 -20.72 -0.35
N VAL A 26 -4.60 -20.24 0.88
CA VAL A 26 -4.87 -18.88 1.32
C VAL A 26 -3.75 -18.36 2.22
N ILE A 27 -3.20 -17.19 1.89
CA ILE A 27 -2.34 -16.40 2.79
C ILE A 27 -3.21 -15.37 3.50
N TYR A 28 -3.10 -15.25 4.82
CA TYR A 28 -3.86 -14.28 5.62
C TYR A 28 -2.99 -13.05 5.89
N VAL A 29 -3.54 -11.85 5.80
CA VAL A 29 -2.81 -10.61 6.04
C VAL A 29 -3.50 -9.81 7.14
N CYS A 30 -2.74 -9.36 8.13
CA CYS A 30 -3.21 -8.43 9.15
C CYS A 30 -3.57 -7.09 8.48
N GLU A 31 -4.77 -6.57 8.74
CA GLU A 31 -5.24 -5.33 8.12
C GLU A 31 -4.45 -4.08 8.55
N PHE A 32 -3.83 -4.11 9.73
CA PHE A 32 -3.14 -2.95 10.30
C PHE A 32 -1.63 -2.98 10.10
N CYS A 33 -0.95 -4.09 10.40
CA CYS A 33 0.52 -4.17 10.27
C CYS A 33 0.99 -4.88 8.99
N LEU A 34 0.04 -5.36 8.17
CA LEU A 34 0.28 -6.07 6.90
C LEU A 34 1.07 -7.38 7.03
N LYS A 35 1.28 -7.89 8.25
CA LYS A 35 1.95 -9.17 8.47
C LYS A 35 1.17 -10.30 7.80
N TYR A 36 1.86 -11.06 6.97
CA TYR A 36 1.34 -12.27 6.35
C TYR A 36 1.43 -13.47 7.31
N ILE A 37 0.40 -14.32 7.29
CA ILE A 37 0.12 -15.34 8.30
C ILE A 37 -0.46 -16.58 7.61
N LYS A 38 -0.03 -17.76 8.08
CA LYS A 38 -0.37 -19.06 7.47
C LYS A 38 -1.78 -19.58 7.72
N SER A 39 -2.48 -19.11 8.76
CA SER A 39 -3.79 -19.68 9.13
C SER A 39 -4.70 -18.70 9.87
N PRO A 40 -6.03 -18.93 9.85
CA PRO A 40 -6.99 -18.13 10.62
C PRO A 40 -6.71 -18.10 12.12
N THR A 41 -6.30 -19.23 12.69
CA THR A 41 -6.00 -19.34 14.13
C THR A 41 -4.77 -18.50 14.49
N CYS A 42 -3.73 -18.52 13.65
CA CYS A 42 -2.57 -17.64 13.83
C CYS A 42 -2.95 -16.17 13.65
N LEU A 43 -3.85 -15.83 12.72
CA LEU A 43 -4.32 -14.46 12.52
C LEU A 43 -5.09 -13.96 13.75
N ARG A 44 -6.03 -14.74 14.28
CA ARG A 44 -6.77 -14.37 15.50
C ARG A 44 -5.84 -14.09 16.68
N ARG A 45 -4.86 -14.98 16.90
CA ARG A 45 -3.83 -14.79 17.94
C ARG A 45 -2.93 -13.59 17.70
N HIS A 46 -2.68 -13.25 16.44
CA HIS A 46 -1.92 -12.05 16.10
C HIS A 46 -2.75 -10.79 16.39
N MET A 47 -4.01 -10.74 15.95
CA MET A 47 -4.92 -9.61 16.17
C MET A 47 -5.16 -9.31 17.65
N SER A 48 -5.13 -10.32 18.53
CA SER A 48 -5.25 -10.13 19.98
C SER A 48 -4.01 -9.54 20.65
N LYS A 49 -2.88 -9.45 19.93
CA LYS A 49 -1.59 -8.92 20.41
C LYS A 49 -1.09 -7.75 19.56
N CYS A 50 -1.80 -7.42 18.49
CA CYS A 50 -1.37 -6.39 17.55
C CYS A 50 -1.94 -5.06 18.00
N ASP A 51 -1.06 -4.22 18.53
CA ASP A 51 -1.43 -2.89 19.04
C ASP A 51 -1.57 -1.86 17.90
N GLN A 52 -1.18 -2.22 16.68
CA GLN A 52 -1.29 -1.35 15.51
C GLN A 52 -2.76 -1.22 15.09
N LYS A 53 -3.23 0.04 14.98
CA LYS A 53 -4.56 0.41 14.49
C LYS A 53 -4.52 1.37 13.31
N HIS A 54 -3.33 1.73 12.86
CA HIS A 54 -3.08 2.61 11.72
C HIS A 54 -1.72 2.27 11.10
N PRO A 55 -1.43 2.76 9.88
CA PRO A 55 -0.10 2.63 9.29
C PRO A 55 0.98 3.29 10.17
N PRO A 56 2.19 2.70 10.27
CA PRO A 56 3.25 3.22 11.14
C PRO A 56 3.99 4.38 10.47
N GLY A 57 3.50 5.60 10.70
CA GLY A 57 4.02 6.81 10.07
C GLY A 57 3.34 8.06 10.59
N ASN A 58 3.63 9.19 9.96
CA ASN A 58 3.00 10.47 10.31
C ASN A 58 1.68 10.60 9.55
N GLU A 59 0.60 10.92 10.25
CA GLU A 59 -0.62 11.34 9.58
C GLU A 59 -0.43 12.77 9.07
N ILE A 60 -0.31 12.93 7.75
CA ILE A 60 0.00 14.21 7.11
C ILE A 60 -1.22 14.89 6.51
N TYR A 61 -2.35 14.18 6.45
CA TYR A 61 -3.64 14.71 6.02
C TYR A 61 -4.77 13.94 6.69
N ARG A 62 -5.79 14.69 7.10
CA ARG A 62 -7.06 14.14 7.60
C ARG A 62 -8.21 15.02 7.11
N LYS A 63 -9.23 14.36 6.55
CA LYS A 63 -10.53 14.97 6.26
C LYS A 63 -11.62 13.93 6.49
N ASP A 64 -12.54 14.24 7.39
CA ASP A 64 -13.61 13.33 7.82
C ASP A 64 -13.03 11.97 8.24
N ASN A 65 -13.47 10.88 7.60
CA ASN A 65 -12.99 9.53 7.85
C ASN A 65 -11.79 9.13 6.97
N THR A 66 -11.23 10.05 6.17
CA THR A 66 -10.13 9.77 5.25
C THR A 66 -8.82 10.36 5.77
N SER A 67 -7.77 9.54 5.79
CA SER A 67 -6.43 9.96 6.23
C SER A 67 -5.32 9.46 5.32
N PHE A 68 -4.28 10.28 5.13
CA PHE A 68 -3.00 9.86 4.53
C PHE A 68 -1.92 9.76 5.60
N PHE A 69 -1.20 8.64 5.57
CA PHE A 69 -0.02 8.42 6.39
C PHE A 69 1.23 8.42 5.51
N GLU A 70 2.21 9.25 5.87
CA GLU A 70 3.55 9.22 5.31
C GLU A 70 4.42 8.23 6.11
N ILE A 71 4.98 7.25 5.41
CA ILE A 71 5.77 6.18 5.98
C ILE A 71 7.15 6.18 5.34
N ASP A 72 8.16 6.35 6.17
CA ASP A 72 9.55 6.19 5.76
C ASP A 72 9.90 4.70 5.68
N GLY A 73 10.19 4.20 4.48
CA GLY A 73 10.55 2.80 4.22
C GLY A 73 11.76 2.32 5.01
N ARG A 74 12.75 3.20 5.24
CA ARG A 74 13.96 2.85 6.02
C ARG A 74 13.68 2.73 7.51
N LYS A 75 12.76 3.54 8.04
CA LYS A 75 12.36 3.50 9.46
C LYS A 75 11.36 2.38 9.74
N ASN A 76 10.49 2.07 8.79
CA ASN A 76 9.40 1.09 8.91
C ASN A 76 9.56 -0.09 7.95
N LYS A 77 10.74 -0.73 7.97
CA LYS A 77 11.12 -1.80 7.02
C LYS A 77 10.09 -2.91 6.92
N SER A 78 9.67 -3.48 8.06
CA SER A 78 8.74 -4.62 8.06
C SER A 78 7.39 -4.27 7.42
N TYR A 79 6.83 -3.10 7.75
CA TYR A 79 5.56 -2.67 7.17
C TYR A 79 5.69 -2.41 5.66
N SER A 80 6.76 -1.73 5.26
CA SER A 80 7.02 -1.35 3.87
C SER A 80 7.28 -2.57 2.98
N HIS A 81 8.04 -3.55 3.47
CA HIS A 81 8.25 -4.84 2.80
C HIS A 81 6.93 -5.60 2.63
N ASN A 82 6.12 -5.68 3.68
CA ASN A 82 4.82 -6.34 3.62
C ASN A 82 3.86 -5.64 2.63
N LEU A 83 3.88 -4.30 2.60
CA LEU A 83 3.10 -3.50 1.66
C LEU A 83 3.55 -3.77 0.21
N CYS A 84 4.85 -3.80 -0.06
CA CYS A 84 5.40 -4.12 -1.37
C CYS A 84 5.02 -5.54 -1.84
N LEU A 85 5.09 -6.55 -0.97
CA LEU A 85 4.65 -7.90 -1.27
C LEU A 85 3.15 -7.96 -1.59
N LEU A 86 2.32 -7.26 -0.81
CA LEU A 86 0.89 -7.17 -1.06
C LEU A 86 0.62 -6.49 -2.41
N ALA A 87 1.34 -5.40 -2.70
CA ALA A 87 1.17 -4.64 -3.93
C ALA A 87 1.57 -5.43 -5.18
N LYS A 88 2.65 -6.23 -5.10
CA LYS A 88 3.13 -7.05 -6.22
C LYS A 88 2.10 -8.08 -6.71
N LEU A 89 1.14 -8.48 -5.86
CA LEU A 89 0.04 -9.35 -6.27
C LEU A 89 -0.91 -8.69 -7.30
N PHE A 90 -0.88 -7.36 -7.40
CA PHE A 90 -1.81 -6.57 -8.21
C PHE A 90 -1.10 -5.60 -9.17
N LEU A 91 0.24 -5.63 -9.20
CA LEU A 91 1.07 -4.82 -10.08
C LEU A 91 2.04 -5.74 -10.85
N ASP A 92 1.99 -5.69 -12.17
CA ASP A 92 2.80 -6.54 -13.03
C ASP A 92 4.29 -6.16 -12.94
N HIS A 93 4.60 -4.91 -13.30
CA HIS A 93 5.95 -4.38 -13.44
C HIS A 93 6.56 -3.81 -12.15
N LYS A 94 6.05 -4.19 -10.97
CA LYS A 94 6.66 -3.74 -9.71
C LYS A 94 7.95 -4.51 -9.44
N VAL A 95 9.08 -3.81 -9.48
CA VAL A 95 10.35 -4.32 -8.94
C VAL A 95 10.31 -4.24 -7.42
N LEU A 96 10.75 -5.31 -6.76
CA LEU A 96 10.86 -5.37 -5.31
C LEU A 96 12.30 -5.09 -4.91
N ASP A 97 12.63 -3.82 -4.81
CA ASP A 97 13.82 -3.37 -4.10
C ASP A 97 13.45 -3.09 -2.64
N PHE A 98 14.10 -3.82 -1.73
CA PHE A 98 13.82 -3.78 -0.30
C PHE A 98 14.77 -2.86 0.48
N ASP A 99 15.84 -2.39 -0.18
CA ASP A 99 16.87 -1.53 0.39
C ASP A 99 16.77 -0.08 -0.11
N ASP A 100 16.03 0.13 -1.20
CA ASP A 100 15.80 1.46 -1.77
C ASP A 100 15.04 2.44 -0.85
N PRO A 101 15.43 3.73 -0.86
CA PRO A 101 14.85 4.76 0.00
C PRO A 101 13.50 5.26 -0.52
N PHE A 102 12.42 4.50 -0.30
CA PHE A 102 11.06 4.93 -0.62
C PHE A 102 10.35 5.59 0.58
N LEU A 103 9.58 6.64 0.28
CA LEU A 103 8.44 7.08 1.07
C LEU A 103 7.18 6.39 0.55
N PHE A 104 6.29 6.00 1.46
CA PHE A 104 4.98 5.46 1.14
C PHE A 104 3.90 6.37 1.70
N TYR A 105 2.94 6.73 0.85
CA TYR A 105 1.79 7.54 1.21
C TYR A 105 0.56 6.66 1.20
N VAL A 106 0.14 6.23 2.38
CA VAL A 106 -0.92 5.25 2.58
C VAL A 106 -2.23 5.94 2.86
N LEU A 107 -3.20 5.74 1.98
CA LEU A 107 -4.58 6.21 2.13
C LEU A 107 -5.38 5.21 2.95
N THR A 108 -6.15 5.73 3.91
CA THR A 108 -6.96 4.93 4.82
C THR A 108 -8.37 5.50 4.98
N GLU A 109 -9.31 4.61 5.27
CA GLU A 109 -10.62 4.95 5.84
C GLU A 109 -10.67 4.57 7.32
N ARG A 110 -11.21 5.46 8.14
CA ARG A 110 -11.33 5.29 9.58
C ARG A 110 -12.72 4.80 9.98
N ASP A 111 -12.76 3.77 10.82
CA ASP A 111 -13.93 3.38 11.60
C ASP A 111 -13.55 3.22 13.10
N ASP A 112 -14.48 2.76 13.94
CA ASP A 112 -14.27 2.57 15.38
C ASP A 112 -13.15 1.55 15.73
N ARG A 113 -12.74 0.71 14.78
CA ARG A 113 -11.70 -0.31 14.92
C ARG A 113 -10.33 0.22 14.54
N GLY A 114 -10.24 1.33 13.80
CA GLY A 114 -8.97 1.93 13.38
C GLY A 114 -8.99 2.43 11.94
N PHE A 115 -7.82 2.45 11.31
CA PHE A 115 -7.58 2.98 9.98
C PHE A 115 -7.31 1.81 9.02
N HIS A 116 -8.22 1.62 8.07
CA HIS A 116 -8.20 0.55 7.09
C HIS A 116 -7.57 1.07 5.80
N ILE A 117 -6.42 0.51 5.41
CA ILE A 117 -5.78 0.88 4.14
C ILE A 117 -6.71 0.56 2.96
N VAL A 118 -6.86 1.54 2.07
CA VAL A 118 -7.60 1.41 0.81
C VAL A 118 -6.69 1.43 -0.41
N GLY A 119 -5.52 2.06 -0.28
CA GLY A 119 -4.53 2.17 -1.33
C GLY A 119 -3.31 2.95 -0.87
N PHE A 120 -2.31 3.05 -1.74
CA PHE A 120 -1.12 3.84 -1.46
C PHE A 120 -0.45 4.25 -2.77
N PHE A 121 0.48 5.21 -2.68
CA PHE A 121 1.53 5.35 -3.66
C PHE A 121 2.91 5.42 -2.98
N SER A 122 3.98 5.07 -3.70
CA SER A 122 5.35 5.23 -3.24
C SER A 122 6.07 6.30 -4.05
N LYS A 123 7.03 6.98 -3.42
CA LYS A 123 7.89 8.00 -4.01
C LYS A 123 9.32 7.75 -3.56
N ALA A 124 10.27 7.68 -4.48
CA ALA A 124 11.67 7.55 -4.11
C ALA A 124 12.18 8.89 -3.53
N LYS A 125 13.01 8.82 -2.48
CA LYS A 125 13.55 10.01 -1.80
C LYS A 125 14.61 10.73 -2.62
N GLU A 126 15.39 9.96 -3.36
CA GLU A 126 16.52 10.41 -4.16
C GLU A 126 16.37 9.81 -5.54
N THR A 127 15.97 10.62 -6.52
CA THR A 127 15.91 10.21 -7.92
C THR A 127 16.57 11.26 -8.79
N VAL A 128 17.26 10.82 -9.84
CA VAL A 128 17.78 11.70 -10.90
C VAL A 128 16.62 12.21 -11.77
N GLU A 129 15.54 11.43 -11.89
CA GLU A 129 14.30 11.79 -12.56
C GLU A 129 13.26 12.29 -11.55
N GLU A 130 12.58 13.40 -11.80
CA GLU A 130 11.57 14.02 -10.90
C GLU A 130 10.22 13.26 -10.87
N ASN A 131 10.25 11.92 -10.82
CA ASN A 131 9.05 11.09 -10.77
C ASN A 131 8.37 11.27 -9.41
N ASN A 132 7.14 11.80 -9.41
CA ASN A 132 6.38 12.04 -8.17
C ASN A 132 5.70 10.78 -7.61
N VAL A 133 5.56 9.75 -8.46
CA VAL A 133 4.93 8.47 -8.14
C VAL A 133 5.73 7.35 -8.80
N ALA A 134 6.22 6.41 -7.99
CA ALA A 134 6.90 5.21 -8.45
C ALA A 134 5.97 3.99 -8.59
N CYS A 135 5.06 3.83 -7.62
CA CYS A 135 3.99 2.84 -7.70
C CYS A 135 2.72 3.46 -7.12
N LEU A 136 1.56 3.16 -7.70
CA LEU A 136 0.26 3.51 -7.14
C LEU A 136 -0.65 2.29 -7.21
N LEU A 137 -1.33 1.99 -6.10
CA LEU A 137 -2.28 0.90 -6.03
C LEU A 137 -3.49 1.31 -5.20
N VAL A 138 -4.68 1.10 -5.75
CA VAL A 138 -5.92 0.96 -4.99
C VAL A 138 -6.22 -0.51 -4.83
N LEU A 139 -6.42 -0.98 -3.60
CA LEU A 139 -6.73 -2.38 -3.33
C LEU A 139 -8.01 -2.80 -4.07
N PRO A 140 -8.07 -4.03 -4.63
CA PRO A 140 -9.20 -4.42 -5.48
C PRO A 140 -10.61 -4.18 -4.91
N PRO A 141 -10.90 -4.44 -3.60
CA PRO A 141 -12.23 -4.15 -3.02
C PRO A 141 -12.57 -2.65 -2.91
N CYS A 142 -11.59 -1.78 -3.08
CA CYS A 142 -11.70 -0.33 -2.96
C CYS A 142 -11.68 0.37 -4.34
N GLN A 143 -11.46 -0.35 -5.43
CA GLN A 143 -11.45 0.23 -6.77
C GLN A 143 -12.82 0.78 -7.19
N LYS A 144 -12.82 1.72 -8.15
CA LYS A 144 -14.03 2.39 -8.69
C LYS A 144 -14.84 3.22 -7.66
N LYS A 145 -14.22 3.60 -6.54
CA LYS A 145 -14.81 4.48 -5.50
C LYS A 145 -14.20 5.89 -5.44
N GLY A 146 -13.36 6.25 -6.41
CA GLY A 146 -12.70 7.55 -6.46
C GLY A 146 -11.33 7.63 -5.77
N TYR A 147 -10.92 6.63 -4.97
CA TYR A 147 -9.62 6.68 -4.28
C TYR A 147 -8.41 6.75 -5.21
N GLY A 148 -8.49 6.19 -6.42
CA GLY A 148 -7.40 6.27 -7.40
C GLY A 148 -7.11 7.73 -7.78
N ARG A 149 -8.18 8.48 -8.08
CA ARG A 149 -8.10 9.92 -8.34
C ARG A 149 -7.57 10.67 -7.12
N LEU A 150 -8.04 10.35 -5.91
CA LEU A 150 -7.56 11.00 -4.68
C LEU A 150 -6.06 10.77 -4.43
N LEU A 151 -5.55 9.55 -4.66
CA LEU A 151 -4.12 9.24 -4.56
C LEU A 151 -3.28 10.06 -5.56
N ILE A 152 -3.77 10.19 -6.80
CA ILE A 152 -3.12 10.99 -7.85
C ILE A 152 -3.13 12.48 -7.50
N GLU A 153 -4.29 13.03 -7.12
CA GLU A 153 -4.41 14.44 -6.72
C GLU A 153 -3.47 14.75 -5.55
N PHE A 154 -3.43 13.87 -4.54
CA PHE A 154 -2.53 14.02 -3.40
C PHE A 154 -1.05 14.02 -3.81
N SER A 155 -0.64 13.16 -4.75
CA SER A 155 0.76 13.16 -5.20
C SER A 155 1.17 14.45 -5.91
N TYR A 156 0.25 15.08 -6.66
CA TYR A 156 0.48 16.39 -7.26
C TYR A 156 0.50 17.52 -6.23
N GLU A 157 -0.38 17.49 -5.22
CA GLU A 157 -0.34 18.48 -4.13
C GLU A 157 0.98 18.43 -3.36
N LEU A 158 1.52 17.23 -3.09
CA LEU A 158 2.86 17.11 -2.51
C LEU A 158 3.95 17.74 -3.38
N SER A 159 3.92 17.49 -4.70
CA SER A 159 4.87 18.12 -5.64
C SER A 159 4.77 19.65 -5.61
N LYS A 160 3.56 20.21 -5.53
CA LYS A 160 3.36 21.67 -5.40
C LYS A 160 3.95 22.21 -4.10
N CYS A 161 3.70 21.54 -2.97
CA CYS A 161 4.27 21.91 -1.67
C CYS A 161 5.81 21.84 -1.67
N GLU A 162 6.41 20.94 -2.44
CA GLU A 162 7.86 20.84 -2.62
C GLU A 162 8.43 21.81 -3.67
N GLY A 163 7.59 22.56 -4.38
CA GLY A 163 8.02 23.46 -5.46
C GLY A 163 8.51 22.75 -6.73
N LYS A 164 8.06 21.51 -6.98
CA LYS A 164 8.50 20.66 -8.10
C LYS A 164 7.39 20.42 -9.13
N MET A 165 7.76 20.25 -10.40
CA MET A 165 6.83 19.92 -11.50
C MET A 165 6.73 18.39 -11.65
N GLY A 166 5.97 17.73 -10.78
CA GLY A 166 5.92 16.26 -10.74
C GLY A 166 5.19 15.62 -11.93
N SER A 167 5.70 14.49 -12.43
CA SER A 167 5.02 13.58 -13.37
C SER A 167 5.08 12.14 -12.83
N PRO A 168 4.04 11.30 -13.03
CA PRO A 168 4.10 9.90 -12.62
C PRO A 168 5.14 9.12 -13.45
N GLU A 169 5.74 8.08 -12.85
CA GLU A 169 6.68 7.16 -13.52
C GLU A 169 5.97 6.39 -14.66
N LYS A 170 6.72 6.10 -15.72
CA LYS A 170 6.25 5.38 -16.92
C LYS A 170 6.87 3.98 -16.97
N PRO A 171 6.14 2.94 -17.43
CA PRO A 171 4.78 2.98 -17.96
C PRO A 171 3.70 2.92 -16.85
N LEU A 172 2.61 3.64 -17.07
CA LEU A 172 1.40 3.52 -16.24
C LEU A 172 0.71 2.18 -16.54
N SER A 173 0.11 1.55 -15.52
CA SER A 173 -0.81 0.43 -15.75
C SER A 173 -2.04 0.88 -16.54
N ASP A 174 -2.74 -0.03 -17.21
CA ASP A 174 -3.98 0.27 -17.94
C ASP A 174 -5.02 1.00 -17.07
N LEU A 175 -5.11 0.62 -15.78
CA LEU A 175 -5.93 1.34 -14.81
C LEU A 175 -5.40 2.74 -14.53
N GLY A 176 -4.08 2.92 -14.41
CA GLY A 176 -3.44 4.23 -14.28
C GLY A 176 -3.66 5.15 -15.48
N LEU A 177 -3.83 4.59 -16.69
CA LEU A 177 -4.19 5.33 -17.90
C LEU A 177 -5.66 5.77 -17.92
N ILE A 178 -6.56 5.00 -17.29
CA ILE A 178 -7.99 5.31 -17.20
C ILE A 178 -8.29 6.43 -16.18
N TYR A 179 -7.44 6.62 -15.17
CA TYR A 179 -7.60 7.68 -14.16
C TYR A 179 -6.98 9.03 -14.58
N ARG A 180 -6.63 9.20 -15.86
CA ARG A 180 -6.26 10.50 -16.45
C ARG A 180 -7.50 11.32 -16.83
#